data_AF-A0A7X7E7Q1-F1
#
_entry.id   AF-A0A7X7E7Q1-F1
#
_cell.length_a   1.000
_cell.length_b   1.000
_cell.length_c   1.000
_cell.angle_alpha   90.00
_cell.angle_beta   90.00
_cell.angle_gamma   90.00
#
_symmetry.space_group_name_H-M   'P 1'
#
loop_
_entity.id
_entity.type
_entity.pdbx_description
1 polymer ?
#
loop_
_entity_poly.entity_id
_entity_poly.type
_entity_poly.pdbx_seq_one_letter_code
_entity_poly.pdbx_strand_id
1 'polypeptide(L)' 'YFKGSCSPVGRRSENSLYDSALATYGSGDTFSHESAKGFIELWGLPVEVWARKHEAQV' A
#
# COMPACT_ATOMS: atom_id res chain seq x y z
N TYR A 1 -15.65 -26.34 5.37
CA TYR A 1 -16.54 -26.12 4.21
C TYR A 1 -17.96 -26.11 4.72
N PHE A 2 -18.67 -24.99 4.61
CA PHE A 2 -20.02 -24.85 5.16
C PHE A 2 -21.01 -24.65 4.02
N LYS A 3 -22.03 -25.53 3.94
CA LYS A 3 -23.12 -25.45 2.94
C LYS A 3 -22.67 -25.19 1.50
N GLY A 4 -21.65 -25.90 1.01
CA GLY A 4 -21.18 -25.66 -0.35
C GLY A 4 -20.19 -24.51 -0.50
N SER A 5 -19.70 -23.91 0.60
CA SER A 5 -18.74 -22.80 0.55
C SER A 5 -17.42 -23.13 1.23
N CYS A 6 -16.33 -22.76 0.55
CA CYS A 6 -14.97 -22.78 1.06
C CYS A 6 -14.48 -21.33 1.20
N SER A 7 -13.98 -20.97 2.37
CA SER A 7 -13.36 -19.67 2.59
C SER A 7 -11.97 -19.87 3.20
N PRO A 8 -10.94 -19.20 2.67
CA PRO A 8 -9.61 -19.26 3.28
C PRO A 8 -9.65 -18.54 4.63
N VAL A 9 -9.23 -19.22 5.69
CA VAL A 9 -9.15 -18.65 7.06
C VAL A 9 -7.73 -18.34 7.51
N GLY A 10 -6.73 -18.72 6.70
CA GLY A 10 -5.32 -18.49 7.02
C GLY A 10 -4.41 -18.95 5.89
N ARG A 11 -3.19 -18.42 5.86
CA ARG A 11 -2.13 -18.76 4.90
C ARG A 11 -0.79 -18.76 5.63
N ARG A 12 0.08 -19.71 5.29
CA ARG A 12 1.49 -19.75 5.73
C ARG A 12 2.34 -20.29 4.59
N SER A 13 3.53 -19.75 4.43
CA SER A 13 4.53 -20.22 3.48
C SER A 13 5.91 -19.97 4.07
N GLU A 14 6.84 -20.89 3.86
CA GLU A 14 8.27 -20.68 4.19
C GLU A 14 8.87 -19.58 3.31
N ASN A 15 8.33 -19.39 2.10
CA ASN A 15 8.72 -18.35 1.15
C ASN A 15 7.68 -17.22 1.08
N SER A 16 7.13 -16.82 2.23
CA SER A 16 6.16 -15.71 2.28
C SER A 16 6.84 -14.38 1.95
N LEU A 17 6.27 -13.61 1.02
CA LEU A 17 6.65 -12.21 0.78
C LEU A 17 5.93 -11.23 1.72
N TYR A 18 4.92 -11.72 2.46
CA TYR A 18 4.31 -10.93 3.53
C TYR A 18 5.26 -10.89 4.73
N ASP A 19 5.60 -9.68 5.14
CA ASP A 19 6.40 -9.38 6.33
C ASP A 19 5.52 -8.61 7.33
N SER A 20 5.31 -9.19 8.51
CA SER A 20 4.50 -8.58 9.55
C SER A 20 5.14 -7.35 10.19
N ALA A 21 6.47 -7.26 10.21
CA ALA A 21 7.17 -6.11 10.80
C ALA A 21 7.01 -4.86 9.92
N LEU A 22 6.95 -5.03 8.60
CA LEU A 22 6.65 -3.93 7.66
C LEU A 22 5.17 -3.51 7.64
N ALA A 23 4.26 -4.38 8.06
CA ALA A 23 2.81 -4.15 7.94
C ALA A 23 2.12 -3.77 9.25
N THR A 24 2.81 -3.89 10.38
CA THR A 24 2.23 -3.65 11.71
C THR A 24 2.30 -2.17 12.09
N TYR A 25 1.41 -1.75 12.99
CA TYR A 25 1.50 -0.45 13.68
C TYR A 25 1.95 -0.60 15.15
N GLY A 26 2.36 -1.81 15.54
CA GLY A 26 2.85 -2.11 16.88
C GLY A 26 4.29 -1.66 17.10
N SER A 27 4.84 -2.00 18.27
CA SER A 27 6.21 -1.64 18.66
C SER A 27 7.32 -2.25 17.80
N GLY A 28 6.99 -3.27 16.99
CA GLY A 28 7.91 -3.91 16.04
C GLY A 28 7.79 -3.40 14.61
N ASP A 29 7.18 -2.22 14.39
CA ASP A 29 7.09 -1.61 13.06
C ASP A 29 8.47 -1.24 12.53
N THR A 30 8.78 -1.70 11.33
CA THR A 30 10.05 -1.42 10.63
C THR A 30 9.85 -0.61 9.35
N PHE A 31 8.63 -0.19 9.03
CA PHE A 31 8.36 0.62 7.85
C PHE A 31 8.86 2.06 8.02
N SER A 32 9.57 2.59 7.03
CA SER A 32 10.02 3.99 7.03
C SER A 32 8.89 4.92 6.58
N HIS A 33 8.14 5.45 7.54
CA HIS A 33 7.07 6.42 7.29
C HIS A 33 7.59 7.72 6.66
N GLU A 34 8.83 8.13 6.97
CA GLU A 34 9.46 9.31 6.37
C GLU A 34 9.61 9.19 4.85
N SER A 35 9.96 7.99 4.37
CA SER A 35 10.13 7.71 2.94
C SER A 35 8.82 7.82 2.16
N ALA A 36 7.67 7.61 2.82
CA ALA A 36 6.37 7.64 2.17
C ALA A 36 6.03 9.03 1.60
N LYS A 37 6.43 10.10 2.29
CA LYS A 37 6.16 11.47 1.85
C LYS A 37 6.75 11.74 0.46
N GLY A 38 8.05 11.48 0.30
CA GLY A 38 8.73 11.71 -0.97
C GLY A 38 8.20 10.81 -2.09
N PHE A 39 7.85 9.56 -1.76
CA PHE A 39 7.22 8.67 -2.73
C PHE A 39 5.87 9.21 -3.20
N ILE A 40 4.98 9.63 -2.30
CA ILE A 40 3.65 10.16 -2.63
C ILE A 40 3.77 11.41 -3.51
N GLU A 41 4.67 12.33 -3.14
CA GLU A 41 4.91 13.56 -3.89
C GLU A 41 5.38 13.26 -5.32
N LEU A 42 6.42 12.43 -5.48
CA LEU A 42 6.98 12.10 -6.80
C LEU A 42 6.02 11.26 -7.65
N TRP A 43 5.34 10.29 -7.05
CA TRP A 43 4.40 9.43 -7.76
C TRP A 43 3.15 10.17 -8.20
N GLY A 44 2.66 11.12 -7.39
CA GLY A 44 1.50 11.95 -7.70
C GLY A 44 1.80 13.11 -8.66
N LEU A 45 3.06 13.53 -8.77
CA LEU A 45 3.47 14.71 -9.54
C LEU A 45 2.92 14.76 -10.97
N PRO A 46 2.94 13.67 -11.78
CA PRO A 46 2.43 13.73 -13.16
C PRO A 46 0.94 14.07 -13.23
N VAL A 47 0.14 13.51 -12.31
CA VAL A 47 -1.31 13.72 -12.25
C VAL A 47 -1.61 15.15 -11.80
N GLU A 48 -0.88 15.65 -10.81
CA GLU A 48 -1.01 17.02 -10.33
C GLU A 48 -0.68 18.04 -11.43
N VAL A 49 0.41 17.81 -12.18
CA VAL A 49 0.78 18.67 -13.32
C VAL A 49 -0.30 18.65 -14.40
N TRP A 50 -0.83 17.46 -14.72
CA TRP A 50 -1.92 17.32 -15.68
C TRP A 50 -3.14 18.12 -15.24
N ALA A 51 -3.58 17.97 -13.99
CA ALA A 51 -4.74 18.69 -13.45
C ALA A 51 -4.56 20.20 -13.53
N ARG A 52 -3.43 20.73 -13.03
CA ARG A 52 -3.11 22.17 -13.08
C ARG A 52 -3.11 22.73 -14.52
N LYS A 53 -2.63 21.95 -15.49
CA LYS A 53 -2.61 22.37 -16.90
C LYS A 53 -3.99 22.39 -17.53
N HIS A 54 -4.90 21.51 -17.11
CA HIS A 54 -6.26 21.45 -17.66
C HIS A 54 -7.22 22.40 -16.95
N GLU A 55 -7.02 22.69 -15.67
CA GLU A 55 -7.75 23.76 -14.96
C GLU A 55 -7.45 25.14 -15.56
N ALA A 56 -6.20 25.43 -15.92
CA ALA A 56 -5.81 26.70 -16.54
C ALA A 56 -6.28 26.86 -18.00
N GLN A 57 -6.87 25.82 -18.61
CA GLN A 57 -7.42 25.84 -19.97
C GLN A 57 -8.94 26.04 -20.00
N VAL A 58 -9.60 26.10 -18.84
CA VAL A 58 -11.03 26.39 -18.67
C VAL A 58 -11.19 27.85 -18.25
#